data_AF-A0A7J4VZP1-F1
#
_entry.id   AF-A0A7J4VZP1-F1
#
_cell.length_a   1.000
_cell.length_b   1.000
_cell.length_c   1.000
_cell.angle_alpha   90.00
_cell.angle_beta   90.00
_cell.angle_gamma   90.00
#
_symmetry.space_group_name_H-M   'P 1'
#
loop_
_entity.id
_entity.type
_entity.pdbx_description
1 polymer ?
#
loop_
_entity_poly.entity_id
_entity_poly.type
_entity_poly.pdbx_seq_one_letter_code
_entity_poly.pdbx_strand_id
1 'polypeptide(L)'
;MEVGTLSYRCACCGKEYSGAPSFGYETPPFIREVPEEERQSRVVFDSDLCHVRLRPNENSPDDIFSIRVNLEIPIWDSPETFLWGVWVTQSEESFLRYIETYKEDQSSEGSFGWLPVVMSPYRDHATEQNSGYLACDVYWGKSGQRPTITLHECDHPLYLDQRDGISWQRAVEIAQLQWQGLHGK
;
A
#
# COMPACT_ATOMS: atom_id res chain seq x y z
N MET A 1 -10.99 -29.40 -13.20
CA MET A 1 -11.82 -28.95 -12.07
C MET A 1 -11.96 -27.46 -12.24
N GLU A 2 -13.17 -26.96 -12.54
CA GLU A 2 -13.41 -25.51 -12.51
C GLU A 2 -13.27 -25.09 -11.04
N VAL A 3 -12.19 -24.38 -10.73
CA VAL A 3 -12.08 -23.69 -9.45
C VAL A 3 -13.11 -22.57 -9.51
N GLY A 4 -14.25 -22.76 -8.86
CA GLY A 4 -15.24 -21.70 -8.75
C GLY A 4 -14.60 -20.48 -8.11
N THR A 5 -14.74 -19.31 -8.72
CA THR A 5 -14.30 -18.03 -8.15
C THR A 5 -15.00 -17.84 -6.81
N LEU A 6 -14.21 -17.67 -5.74
CA LEU A 6 -14.78 -17.44 -4.41
C LEU A 6 -15.52 -16.10 -4.40
N SER A 7 -16.57 -15.99 -3.61
CA SER A 7 -17.34 -14.74 -3.50
C SER A 7 -17.63 -14.40 -2.05
N TYR A 8 -17.83 -13.10 -1.80
CA TYR A 8 -18.14 -12.58 -0.47
C TYR A 8 -19.09 -11.39 -0.58
N ARG A 9 -19.90 -11.18 0.45
CA ARG A 9 -20.90 -10.12 0.52
C ARG A 9 -20.46 -9.03 1.47
N CYS A 10 -20.48 -7.79 1.02
CA CYS A 10 -20.25 -6.63 1.87
C CYS A 10 -21.39 -6.48 2.88
N ALA A 11 -21.05 -6.49 4.17
CA ALA A 11 -22.02 -6.26 5.23
C ALA A 11 -22.55 -4.82 5.27
N CYS A 12 -21.78 -3.85 4.76
CA CYS A 12 -22.16 -2.43 4.77
C CYS A 12 -23.20 -2.08 3.68
N CYS A 13 -23.06 -2.62 2.47
CA CYS A 13 -23.91 -2.26 1.33
C CYS A 13 -24.69 -3.43 0.70
N GLY A 14 -24.44 -4.67 1.15
CA GLY A 14 -25.12 -5.88 0.65
C GLY A 14 -24.62 -6.37 -0.72
N LYS A 15 -23.69 -5.67 -1.38
CA LYS A 15 -23.14 -6.06 -2.69
C LYS A 15 -22.27 -7.33 -2.58
N GLU A 16 -22.41 -8.22 -3.55
CA GLU A 16 -21.54 -9.39 -3.72
C GLU A 16 -20.33 -9.05 -4.61
N TYR A 17 -19.18 -9.59 -4.23
CA TYR A 17 -17.92 -9.46 -4.93
C TYR A 17 -17.38 -10.85 -5.24
N SER A 18 -16.83 -11.03 -6.44
CA SER A 18 -16.17 -12.25 -6.90
C SER A 18 -14.65 -12.05 -6.88
N GLY A 19 -13.92 -13.06 -6.42
CA GLY A 19 -12.47 -13.05 -6.27
C GLY A 19 -12.02 -12.44 -4.95
N ALA A 20 -10.73 -12.54 -4.68
CA ALA A 20 -10.14 -12.11 -3.43
C ALA A 20 -10.31 -10.59 -3.26
N PRO A 21 -10.49 -10.14 -2.01
CA PRO A 21 -10.53 -8.71 -1.76
C PRO A 21 -9.24 -8.02 -2.22
N SER A 22 -9.42 -6.88 -2.87
CA SER A 22 -8.34 -6.03 -3.37
C SER A 22 -8.70 -4.58 -3.09
N PHE A 23 -7.77 -3.85 -2.50
CA PHE A 23 -7.98 -2.47 -2.07
C PHE A 23 -6.79 -1.61 -2.50
N GLY A 24 -7.08 -0.47 -3.11
CA GLY A 24 -6.05 0.48 -3.54
C GLY A 24 -6.29 1.87 -2.95
N TYR A 25 -5.21 2.52 -2.50
CA TYR A 25 -5.23 3.93 -2.16
C TYR A 25 -4.96 4.76 -3.41
N GLU A 26 -5.88 5.65 -3.75
CA GLU A 26 -5.76 6.52 -4.93
C GLU A 26 -4.63 7.54 -4.77
N THR A 27 -4.42 8.03 -3.56
CA THR A 27 -3.39 9.01 -3.24
C THR A 27 -2.54 8.55 -2.05
N PRO A 28 -1.25 8.93 -2.01
CA PRO A 28 -0.42 8.70 -0.84
C PRO A 28 -0.93 9.53 0.35
N PRO A 29 -0.80 9.02 1.58
CA PRO A 29 -1.29 9.71 2.76
C PRO A 29 -0.63 11.07 3.00
N PHE A 30 0.62 11.25 2.53
CA PHE A 30 1.41 12.48 2.68
C PHE A 30 0.77 13.71 2.03
N ILE A 31 -0.02 13.53 0.97
CA ILE A 31 -0.71 14.66 0.32
C ILE A 31 -1.67 15.35 1.30
N ARG A 32 -2.29 14.57 2.20
CA ARG A 32 -3.23 15.10 3.20
C ARG A 32 -2.54 15.93 4.28
N GLU A 33 -1.23 15.75 4.46
CA GLU A 33 -0.41 16.52 5.40
C GLU A 33 -0.03 17.90 4.83
N VAL A 34 -0.10 18.07 3.51
CA VAL A 34 0.10 19.36 2.84
C VAL A 34 -1.20 20.18 2.92
N PRO A 35 -1.14 21.46 3.37
CA PRO A 35 -2.29 22.37 3.35
C PRO A 35 -2.90 22.46 1.94
N GLU A 36 -4.23 22.43 1.85
CA GLU A 36 -4.96 22.34 0.58
C GLU A 36 -4.53 23.44 -0.41
N GLU A 37 -4.39 24.66 0.08
CA GLU A 37 -4.00 25.84 -0.69
C GLU A 37 -2.57 25.75 -1.26
N GLU A 38 -1.73 24.86 -0.73
CA GLU A 38 -0.35 24.67 -1.18
C GLU A 38 -0.16 23.43 -2.04
N ARG A 39 -1.14 22.52 -2.10
CA ARG A 39 -1.01 21.25 -2.81
C ARG A 39 -0.64 21.44 -4.28
N GLN A 40 -1.24 22.44 -4.94
CA GLN A 40 -0.95 22.72 -6.36
C GLN A 40 0.51 23.09 -6.63
N SER A 41 1.20 23.72 -5.68
CA SER A 41 2.59 24.16 -5.86
C SER A 41 3.62 23.17 -5.29
N ARG A 42 3.18 22.33 -4.34
CA ARG A 42 4.07 21.43 -3.58
C ARG A 42 3.94 19.96 -3.95
N VAL A 43 2.81 19.53 -4.51
CA VAL A 43 2.54 18.12 -4.82
C VAL A 43 2.52 17.93 -6.33
N VAL A 44 3.33 17.00 -6.80
CA VAL A 44 3.27 16.45 -8.15
C VAL A 44 2.98 14.97 -8.01
N PHE A 45 1.88 14.48 -8.57
CA PHE A 45 1.56 13.06 -8.52
C PHE A 45 0.75 12.62 -9.75
N ASP A 46 0.81 11.33 -10.04
CA ASP A 46 -0.04 10.65 -11.02
C ASP A 46 -0.55 9.31 -10.45
N SER A 47 -0.91 8.35 -11.29
CA SER A 47 -1.43 7.05 -10.86
C SER A 47 -0.44 6.20 -10.06
N ASP A 48 0.87 6.44 -10.21
CA ASP A 48 1.93 5.55 -9.72
C ASP A 48 3.13 6.29 -9.09
N LEU A 49 3.29 7.59 -9.31
CA LEU A 49 4.39 8.41 -8.79
C LEU A 49 3.85 9.58 -7.96
N CYS A 50 4.55 9.94 -6.89
CA CYS A 50 4.26 11.14 -6.11
C CYS A 50 5.53 11.77 -5.52
N HIS A 51 5.63 13.08 -5.68
CA HIS A 51 6.64 13.94 -5.09
C HIS A 51 5.95 15.07 -4.31
N VAL A 52 6.27 15.17 -3.02
CA VAL A 52 5.81 16.25 -2.13
C VAL A 52 7.02 17.08 -1.71
N ARG A 53 7.01 18.37 -2.09
CA ARG A 53 8.01 19.34 -1.68
C ARG A 53 7.78 19.78 -0.24
N LEU A 54 8.74 19.56 0.64
CA LEU A 54 8.66 19.98 2.04
C LEU A 54 9.24 21.37 2.26
N ARG A 55 8.75 22.06 3.29
CA ARG A 55 9.30 23.36 3.70
C ARG A 55 10.51 23.14 4.61
N PRO A 56 11.51 24.03 4.56
CA PRO A 56 12.49 24.14 5.63
C PRO A 56 11.73 24.35 6.94
N ASN A 57 11.84 23.43 7.90
CA ASN A 57 11.15 23.34 9.20
C ASN A 57 9.90 22.46 9.29
N GLU A 58 9.54 21.70 8.24
CA GLU A 58 8.62 20.57 8.40
C GLU A 58 9.35 19.35 8.98
N ASN A 59 8.60 18.36 9.49
CA ASN A 59 9.11 17.21 10.27
C ASN A 59 10.12 16.30 9.54
N SER A 60 10.50 16.63 8.30
CA SER A 60 11.59 16.03 7.54
C SER A 60 12.35 17.14 6.79
N PRO A 61 13.69 17.08 6.75
CA PRO A 61 14.48 18.05 6.01
C PRO A 61 14.36 17.88 4.48
N ASP A 62 13.96 16.70 4.02
CA ASP A 62 13.95 16.31 2.61
C ASP A 62 12.54 16.08 2.09
N ASP A 63 12.35 16.34 0.79
CA ASP A 63 11.13 16.06 0.05
C ASP A 63 10.69 14.60 0.15
N ILE A 64 9.38 14.35 0.07
CA ILE A 64 8.83 12.99 0.12
C ILE A 64 8.64 12.49 -1.31
N PHE A 65 9.40 11.48 -1.68
CA PHE A 65 9.22 10.72 -2.90
C PHE A 65 8.51 9.42 -2.58
N SER A 66 7.51 9.04 -3.37
CA SER A 66 6.81 7.77 -3.17
C SER A 66 6.30 7.18 -4.48
N ILE A 67 6.25 5.86 -4.50
CA ILE A 67 5.75 5.07 -5.64
C ILE A 67 4.61 4.17 -5.18
N ARG A 68 3.67 3.90 -6.10
CA ARG A 68 2.58 2.97 -5.86
C ARG A 68 3.03 1.54 -6.12
N VAL A 69 2.75 0.67 -5.16
CA VAL A 69 3.21 -0.71 -5.14
C VAL A 69 2.09 -1.65 -4.72
N ASN A 70 2.25 -2.94 -5.00
CA ASN A 70 1.38 -3.99 -4.49
C ASN A 70 2.02 -4.66 -3.26
N LEU A 71 1.30 -4.68 -2.15
CA LEU A 71 1.55 -5.60 -1.03
C LEU A 71 0.60 -6.78 -1.19
N GLU A 72 1.20 -7.95 -1.36
CA GLU A 72 0.48 -9.21 -1.61
C GLU A 72 0.46 -10.05 -0.33
N ILE A 73 -0.70 -10.58 0.03
CA ILE A 73 -0.88 -11.47 1.17
C ILE A 73 -1.46 -12.80 0.63
N PRO A 74 -0.72 -13.92 0.72
CA PRO A 74 -1.22 -15.22 0.28
C PRO A 74 -2.48 -15.63 1.05
N ILE A 75 -3.44 -16.25 0.36
CA ILE A 75 -4.60 -16.88 1.00
C ILE A 75 -4.39 -18.38 0.96
N TRP A 76 -3.98 -19.01 2.06
CA TRP A 76 -3.46 -20.38 1.99
C TRP A 76 -4.50 -21.47 1.69
N ASP A 77 -5.80 -21.20 1.86
CA ASP A 77 -6.93 -22.08 1.49
C ASP A 77 -7.58 -21.69 0.15
N SER A 78 -6.92 -20.85 -0.65
CA SER A 78 -7.38 -20.40 -1.96
C SER A 78 -6.20 -20.24 -2.94
N PRO A 79 -6.39 -20.39 -4.26
CA PRO A 79 -5.36 -19.99 -5.22
C PRO A 79 -5.26 -18.47 -5.42
N GLU A 80 -6.15 -17.70 -4.79
CA GLU A 80 -6.20 -16.24 -4.93
C GLU A 80 -5.28 -15.54 -3.91
N THR A 81 -5.05 -14.24 -4.10
CA THR A 81 -4.15 -13.43 -3.27
C THR A 81 -4.87 -12.16 -2.86
N PHE A 82 -4.78 -11.82 -1.58
CA PHE A 82 -5.28 -10.53 -1.10
C PHE A 82 -4.29 -9.44 -1.52
N LEU A 83 -4.78 -8.38 -2.16
CA LEU A 83 -3.93 -7.31 -2.69
C LEU A 83 -4.21 -5.97 -2.02
N TRP A 84 -3.14 -5.31 -1.60
CA TRP A 84 -3.12 -3.92 -1.17
C TRP A 84 -2.31 -3.08 -2.16
N GLY A 85 -2.98 -2.19 -2.90
CA GLY A 85 -2.33 -1.13 -3.68
C GLY A 85 -1.99 0.05 -2.77
N VAL A 86 -0.74 0.13 -2.32
CA VAL A 86 -0.25 1.09 -1.32
C VAL A 86 0.82 2.00 -1.89
N TRP A 87 1.19 3.03 -1.13
CA TRP A 87 2.25 3.97 -1.49
C TRP A 87 3.42 3.79 -0.53
N VAL A 88 4.64 3.66 -1.07
CA VAL A 88 5.86 3.47 -0.29
C VAL A 88 6.82 4.59 -0.58
N THR A 89 7.41 5.16 0.48
CA THR A 89 8.41 6.23 0.33
C THR A 89 9.72 5.68 -0.24
N GLN A 90 10.43 6.52 -0.97
CA GLN A 90 11.69 6.21 -1.64
C GLN A 90 12.73 7.26 -1.28
N SER A 91 14.00 6.88 -1.34
CA SER A 91 15.06 7.89 -1.47
C SER A 91 14.90 8.64 -2.80
N GLU A 92 15.39 9.87 -2.88
CA GLU A 92 15.42 10.63 -4.13
C GLU A 92 16.15 9.85 -5.24
N GLU A 93 17.30 9.28 -4.91
CA GLU A 93 18.11 8.49 -5.84
C GLU A 93 17.33 7.30 -6.42
N SER A 94 16.69 6.50 -5.55
CA SER A 94 15.88 5.35 -6.00
C SER A 94 14.66 5.78 -6.81
N PHE A 95 14.01 6.88 -6.44
CA PHE A 95 12.87 7.42 -7.17
C PHE A 95 13.23 7.89 -8.58
N LEU A 96 14.32 8.66 -8.70
CA LEU A 96 14.81 9.13 -10.00
C LEU A 96 15.26 7.96 -10.87
N ARG A 97 15.95 6.99 -10.29
CA ARG A 97 16.36 5.76 -10.98
C ARG A 97 15.15 4.97 -11.49
N TYR A 98 14.13 4.80 -10.65
CA TYR A 98 12.89 4.10 -11.03
C TYR A 98 12.20 4.77 -12.23
N ILE A 99 12.16 6.11 -12.26
CA ILE A 99 11.59 6.88 -13.38
C ILE A 99 12.44 6.74 -14.64
N GLU A 100 13.77 6.85 -14.50
CA GLU A 100 14.72 6.76 -15.61
C GLU A 100 14.56 5.45 -16.37
N THR A 101 14.43 4.32 -15.65
CA THR A 101 14.35 2.99 -16.25
C THR A 101 12.92 2.43 -16.35
N TYR A 102 11.87 3.24 -16.13
CA TYR A 102 10.46 2.79 -16.07
C TYR A 102 9.97 2.05 -17.34
N LYS A 103 10.53 2.35 -18.50
CA LYS A 103 10.16 1.69 -19.78
C LYS A 103 10.88 0.36 -19.99
N GLU A 104 11.90 0.07 -19.19
CA GLU A 104 12.76 -1.10 -19.29
C GLU A 104 12.25 -2.25 -18.40
N ASP A 105 12.94 -3.38 -18.42
CA ASP A 105 12.70 -4.46 -17.47
C ASP A 105 13.53 -4.21 -16.20
N GLN A 106 12.85 -3.79 -15.13
CA GLN A 106 13.47 -3.46 -13.85
C GLN A 106 13.44 -4.65 -12.87
N SER A 107 13.08 -5.85 -13.31
CA SER A 107 12.89 -7.02 -12.41
C SER A 107 14.14 -7.50 -11.67
N SER A 108 15.32 -7.01 -12.05
CA SER A 108 16.59 -7.24 -11.33
C SER A 108 16.98 -6.12 -10.37
N GLU A 109 16.22 -5.03 -10.38
CA GLU A 109 16.41 -3.84 -9.56
C GLU A 109 15.39 -3.80 -8.41
N GLY A 110 15.67 -2.94 -7.44
CA GLY A 110 14.83 -2.73 -6.30
C GLY A 110 15.37 -1.61 -5.43
N SER A 111 14.62 -1.31 -4.38
CA SER A 111 14.95 -0.25 -3.45
C SER A 111 14.46 -0.58 -2.05
N PHE A 112 14.99 0.13 -1.07
CA PHE A 112 14.40 0.18 0.26
C PHE A 112 13.28 1.21 0.29
N GLY A 113 12.26 1.01 1.12
CA GLY A 113 11.22 1.99 1.35
C GLY A 113 10.56 1.90 2.71
N TRP A 114 9.74 2.91 3.02
CA TRP A 114 8.86 2.91 4.19
C TRP A 114 7.40 2.94 3.77
N LEU A 115 6.64 1.95 4.22
CA LEU A 115 5.19 1.85 4.07
C LEU A 115 4.49 2.58 5.23
N PRO A 116 3.82 3.72 4.99
CA PRO A 116 2.88 4.29 5.96
C PRO A 116 1.65 3.37 6.09
N VAL A 117 1.46 2.75 7.26
CA VAL A 117 0.30 1.87 7.49
C VAL A 117 -0.94 2.73 7.73
N VAL A 118 -1.81 2.77 6.72
CA VAL A 118 -3.07 3.53 6.79
C VAL A 118 -4.34 2.68 6.76
N MET A 119 -4.19 1.37 6.48
CA MET A 119 -5.26 0.39 6.40
C MET A 119 -5.95 0.21 7.74
N SER A 120 -7.28 0.42 7.75
CA SER A 120 -8.12 0.31 8.94
C SER A 120 -7.92 -1.01 9.71
N PRO A 121 -7.88 -2.20 9.06
CA PRO A 121 -7.68 -3.48 9.75
C PRO A 121 -6.33 -3.64 10.46
N TYR A 122 -5.35 -2.80 10.10
CA TYR A 122 -3.96 -2.91 10.52
C TYR A 122 -3.48 -1.67 11.28
N ARG A 123 -4.36 -0.71 11.54
CA ARG A 123 -4.04 0.48 12.32
C ARG A 123 -4.24 0.19 13.79
N ASP A 124 -3.21 0.40 14.60
CA ASP A 124 -3.38 0.42 16.05
C ASP A 124 -4.05 1.73 16.48
N HIS A 125 -5.27 1.65 16.99
CA HIS A 125 -6.01 2.80 17.52
C HIS A 125 -5.74 3.03 19.02
N ALA A 126 -5.12 2.08 19.72
CA ALA A 126 -4.90 2.11 21.16
C ALA A 126 -3.58 2.80 21.54
N THR A 127 -2.62 2.87 20.62
CA THR A 127 -1.40 3.65 20.80
C THR A 127 -1.37 4.79 19.78
N GLU A 128 -1.68 6.01 20.20
CA GLU A 128 -1.44 7.25 19.42
C GLU A 128 0.05 7.46 19.07
N GLN A 129 0.93 6.51 19.43
CA GLN A 129 2.37 6.54 19.24
C GLN A 129 2.85 5.78 17.99
N ASN A 130 2.00 5.01 17.30
CA ASN A 130 2.40 4.27 16.10
C ASN A 130 1.45 4.48 14.91
N SER A 131 1.51 5.68 14.34
CA SER A 131 1.40 5.86 12.89
C SER A 131 2.56 5.12 12.20
N GLY A 132 2.54 3.79 12.27
CA GLY A 132 3.70 2.95 11.99
C GLY A 132 4.10 3.03 10.53
N TYR A 133 5.33 3.46 10.29
CA TYR A 133 6.03 3.18 9.04
C TYR A 133 6.67 1.81 9.17
N LEU A 134 6.41 0.93 8.21
CA LEU A 134 7.06 -0.37 8.14
C LEU A 134 8.14 -0.32 7.06
N ALA A 135 9.35 -0.70 7.44
CA ALA A 135 10.44 -0.88 6.49
C ALA A 135 10.11 -2.02 5.52
N CYS A 136 10.46 -1.85 4.25
CA CYS A 136 10.27 -2.89 3.24
C CYS A 136 11.35 -2.85 2.16
N ASP A 137 11.56 -4.02 1.56
CA ASP A 137 12.22 -4.14 0.27
C ASP A 137 11.16 -3.99 -0.83
N VAL A 138 11.49 -3.18 -1.83
CA VAL A 138 10.67 -2.93 -3.02
C VAL A 138 11.32 -3.62 -4.20
N TYR A 139 10.59 -4.54 -4.81
CA TYR A 139 11.02 -5.26 -5.99
C TYR A 139 10.36 -4.62 -7.21
N TRP A 140 11.16 -4.08 -8.10
CA TRP A 140 10.65 -3.44 -9.31
C TRP A 140 10.19 -4.51 -10.31
N GLY A 141 9.27 -4.12 -11.19
CA GLY A 141 8.59 -5.04 -12.09
C GLY A 141 9.18 -5.06 -13.50
N LYS A 142 8.60 -5.91 -14.34
CA LYS A 142 8.71 -5.73 -15.79
C LYS A 142 8.00 -4.44 -16.19
N SER A 143 8.37 -3.89 -17.35
CA SER A 143 7.67 -2.76 -17.97
C SER A 143 6.14 -2.93 -17.90
N GLY A 144 5.46 -1.94 -17.30
CA GLY A 144 4.01 -1.92 -17.13
C GLY A 144 3.46 -2.74 -15.94
N GLN A 145 4.31 -3.39 -15.15
CA GLN A 145 3.91 -4.02 -13.89
C GLN A 145 4.25 -3.10 -12.71
N ARG A 146 3.30 -2.97 -11.77
CA ARG A 146 3.59 -2.27 -10.52
C ARG A 146 4.63 -3.03 -9.71
N PRO A 147 5.55 -2.33 -9.03
CA PRO A 147 6.45 -2.96 -8.07
C PRO A 147 5.68 -3.69 -6.96
N THR A 148 6.31 -4.67 -6.35
CA THR A 148 5.81 -5.37 -5.16
C THR A 148 6.70 -5.07 -3.96
N ILE A 149 6.21 -5.35 -2.75
CA ILE A 149 7.00 -5.16 -1.53
C ILE A 149 6.98 -6.39 -0.62
N THR A 150 8.08 -6.57 0.10
CA THR A 150 8.18 -7.47 1.24
C THR A 150 8.57 -6.66 2.47
N LEU A 151 7.75 -6.76 3.51
CA LEU A 151 7.99 -6.07 4.78
C LEU A 151 9.17 -6.71 5.52
N HIS A 152 9.98 -5.86 6.15
CA HIS A 152 11.03 -6.31 7.07
C HIS A 152 10.41 -6.88 8.34
N GLU A 153 11.14 -7.77 9.00
CA GLU A 153 10.67 -8.48 10.19
C GLU A 153 10.31 -7.52 11.33
N CYS A 154 9.07 -7.66 11.83
CA CYS A 154 8.55 -6.91 12.97
C CYS A 154 7.33 -7.62 13.58
N ASP A 155 6.86 -7.13 14.73
CA ASP A 155 5.68 -7.70 15.40
C ASP A 155 4.34 -7.16 14.86
N HIS A 156 4.37 -6.38 13.78
CA HIS A 156 3.17 -5.74 13.25
C HIS A 156 2.24 -6.77 12.56
N PRO A 157 0.92 -6.77 12.81
CA PRO A 157 0.00 -7.77 12.24
C PRO A 157 0.03 -7.85 10.71
N LEU A 158 0.25 -6.73 10.02
CA LEU A 158 0.41 -6.72 8.56
C LEU A 158 1.63 -7.54 8.08
N TYR A 159 2.75 -7.48 8.80
CA TYR A 159 3.93 -8.29 8.48
C TYR A 159 3.64 -9.77 8.71
N LEU A 160 3.01 -10.10 9.85
CA LEU A 160 2.65 -11.49 10.18
C LEU A 160 1.70 -12.08 9.13
N ASP A 161 0.65 -11.33 8.76
CA ASP A 161 -0.30 -11.74 7.72
C ASP A 161 0.40 -11.89 6.36
N GLN A 162 1.32 -10.98 5.97
CA GLN A 162 2.10 -11.12 4.74
C GLN A 162 3.01 -12.37 4.75
N ARG A 163 3.69 -12.64 5.87
CA ARG A 163 4.65 -13.74 6.00
C ARG A 163 3.97 -15.10 6.02
N ASP A 164 2.93 -15.24 6.84
CA ASP A 164 2.28 -16.53 7.12
C ASP A 164 1.11 -16.82 6.16
N GLY A 165 0.60 -15.78 5.49
CA GLY A 165 -0.65 -15.82 4.76
C GLY A 165 -1.87 -15.85 5.69
N ILE A 166 -3.04 -15.69 5.09
CA ILE A 166 -4.33 -15.64 5.80
C ILE A 166 -5.30 -16.67 5.24
N SER A 167 -6.34 -17.02 6.01
CA SER A 167 -7.46 -17.81 5.45
C SER A 167 -8.37 -16.92 4.62
N TRP A 168 -9.20 -17.54 3.77
CA TRP A 168 -10.27 -16.85 3.05
C TRP A 168 -11.21 -16.11 4.00
N GLN A 169 -11.56 -16.75 5.13
CA GLN A 169 -12.37 -16.11 6.16
C GLN A 169 -11.71 -14.83 6.69
N ARG A 170 -10.42 -14.88 7.00
CA ARG A 170 -9.66 -13.72 7.48
C ARG A 170 -9.58 -12.62 6.41
N ALA A 171 -9.42 -12.99 5.13
CA ALA A 171 -9.47 -12.04 4.01
C ALA A 171 -10.82 -11.29 3.97
N VAL A 172 -11.94 -11.99 4.16
CA VAL A 172 -13.28 -11.38 4.22
C VAL A 172 -13.43 -10.48 5.45
N GLU A 173 -12.91 -10.87 6.61
CA GLU A 173 -12.91 -10.04 7.82
C GLU A 173 -12.13 -8.73 7.62
N ILE A 174 -10.93 -8.81 7.05
CA ILE A 174 -10.10 -7.64 6.70
C ILE A 174 -10.87 -6.73 5.73
N ALA A 175 -11.53 -7.29 4.72
CA ALA A 175 -12.33 -6.51 3.78
C ALA A 175 -13.49 -5.77 4.47
N GLN A 176 -14.18 -6.42 5.41
CA GLN A 176 -15.24 -5.81 6.20
C GLN A 176 -14.72 -4.65 7.07
N LEU A 177 -13.62 -4.85 7.80
CA LEU A 177 -12.98 -3.83 8.62
C LEU A 177 -12.51 -2.62 7.77
N GLN A 178 -12.00 -2.88 6.56
CA GLN A 178 -11.60 -1.83 5.64
C GLN A 178 -12.80 -1.03 5.15
N TRP A 179 -13.90 -1.67 4.75
CA TRP A 179 -15.11 -0.96 4.34
C TRP A 179 -15.73 -0.15 5.47
N GLN A 180 -15.73 -0.68 6.69
CA GLN A 180 -16.16 0.05 7.89
C GLN A 180 -15.31 1.29 8.10
N GLY A 181 -13.97 1.20 7.97
CA GLY A 181 -13.09 2.36 8.07
C GLY A 181 -13.29 3.40 6.96
N LEU A 182 -13.73 2.99 5.76
CA LEU A 182 -14.01 3.91 4.65
C LEU A 182 -15.39 4.59 4.73
N HIS A 183 -16.38 3.96 5.37
CA HIS A 183 -17.77 4.45 5.44
C HIS A 183 -18.21 4.88 6.84
N GLY A 184 -17.39 4.59 7.86
CA GLY A 184 -17.56 5.05 9.22
C GLY A 184 -17.29 6.55 9.28
N LYS A 185 -18.36 7.31 9.53
CA LYS A 185 -18.30 8.68 10.02
C LYS A 185 -17.94 8.69 11.50
#